data_AF-A0A2V9I3K5-F1
#
_entry.id   AF-A0A2V9I3K5-F1
#
_cell.length_a   1.000
_cell.length_b   1.000
_cell.length_c   1.000
_cell.angle_alpha   90.00
_cell.angle_beta   90.00
_cell.angle_gamma   90.00
#
_symmetry.space_group_name_H-M   'P 1'
#
loop_
_entity.id
_entity.type
_entity.pdbx_description
1 polymer ?
#
loop_
_entity_poly.entity_id
_entity_poly.type
_entity_poly.pdbx_seq_one_letter_code
_entity_poly.pdbx_strand_id
1 'polypeptide(L)'
;MSLFEPLPRDLPSSDDRRPLADRMRPATLEELVGQQHILGPGKPLRQQIERDELGSMILWGPPGSGKTTLATIVAHRTRSDFVKFSAVLAGIKEIKEVMAAAEKGRRYGRRTVLFIDEIHRFNKAQQDAFLPYVERGDVVLIGATTENPSFEVNSALLSRAKVYMLSPLSTDEVLTLLARALKDEKRGLAAERVEISEELLRQIAVFANGDARAAYNTLETAVAAADRDAGGRATVTEAIIEDAIQRKMLLYDKAGEEHY
;
A
#
# COMPACT_ATOMS: atom_id res chain seq x y z
N MET A 1 -20.43 -16.24 -16.19
CA MET A 1 -19.53 -15.10 -16.52
C MET A 1 -18.33 -15.20 -15.60
N SER A 2 -17.11 -15.14 -16.15
CA SER A 2 -15.86 -15.42 -15.43
C SER A 2 -15.59 -14.33 -14.39
N LEU A 3 -15.42 -14.73 -13.12
CA LEU A 3 -14.96 -13.88 -12.00
C LEU A 3 -13.44 -13.62 -12.03
N PHE A 4 -12.75 -14.16 -13.03
CA PHE A 4 -11.30 -14.06 -13.21
C PHE A 4 -11.01 -13.37 -14.52
N GLU A 5 -11.05 -12.04 -14.50
CA GLU A 5 -10.51 -11.22 -15.57
C GLU A 5 -9.05 -10.88 -15.19
N PRO A 6 -8.05 -11.39 -15.90
CA PRO A 6 -6.68 -10.92 -15.71
C PRO A 6 -6.66 -9.43 -16.02
N LEU A 7 -6.14 -8.61 -15.10
CA LEU A 7 -6.03 -7.17 -15.28
C LEU A 7 -5.39 -6.89 -16.65
N PRO A 8 -6.05 -6.14 -17.55
CA PRO A 8 -5.46 -5.78 -18.83
C PRO A 8 -4.14 -5.06 -18.58
N ARG A 9 -3.09 -5.48 -19.28
CA ARG A 9 -1.87 -4.68 -19.40
C ARG A 9 -2.26 -3.48 -20.25
N ASP A 10 -2.31 -2.32 -19.61
CA ASP A 10 -2.61 -1.00 -20.17
C ASP A 10 -4.08 -0.74 -20.55
N LEU A 11 -4.89 -0.41 -19.55
CA LEU A 11 -6.02 0.51 -19.75
C LEU A 11 -5.57 1.92 -19.34
N PRO A 12 -5.56 2.92 -20.24
CA PRO A 12 -5.43 4.31 -19.82
C PRO A 12 -6.74 4.70 -19.13
N SER A 13 -6.78 4.59 -17.80
CA SER A 13 -7.91 5.10 -17.04
C SER A 13 -7.73 6.62 -16.91
N SER A 14 -8.56 7.38 -17.62
CA SER A 14 -8.86 8.77 -17.26
C SER A 14 -9.61 8.74 -15.93
N ASP A 15 -8.89 8.52 -14.84
CA ASP A 15 -9.43 8.21 -13.52
C ASP A 15 -9.08 9.33 -12.53
N ASP A 16 -9.48 10.54 -12.92
CA ASP A 16 -9.34 11.78 -12.14
C ASP A 16 -10.18 11.78 -10.85
N ARG A 17 -10.94 10.71 -10.58
CA ARG A 17 -11.76 10.55 -9.38
C ARG A 17 -11.14 9.68 -8.29
N ARG A 18 -9.96 9.09 -8.54
CA ARG A 18 -9.27 8.32 -7.49
C ARG A 18 -8.70 9.25 -6.41
N PRO A 19 -8.77 8.85 -5.13
CA PRO A 19 -8.12 9.59 -4.05
C PRO A 19 -6.64 9.82 -4.32
N LEU A 20 -6.11 10.97 -3.89
CA LEU A 20 -4.71 11.35 -4.08
C LEU A 20 -3.76 10.29 -3.54
N ALA A 21 -4.08 9.69 -2.38
CA ALA A 21 -3.27 8.64 -1.77
C ALA A 21 -3.08 7.40 -2.68
N ASP A 22 -4.06 7.12 -3.54
CA ASP A 22 -3.99 6.02 -4.49
C ASP A 22 -3.29 6.42 -5.79
N ARG A 23 -3.55 7.64 -6.29
CA ARG A 23 -2.86 8.20 -7.46
C ARG A 23 -1.35 8.34 -7.23
N MET A 24 -0.95 8.81 -6.05
CA MET A 24 0.45 9.08 -5.69
C MET A 24 1.24 7.85 -5.23
N ARG A 25 0.69 6.63 -5.36
CA ARG A 25 1.44 5.42 -5.00
C ARG A 25 2.71 5.31 -5.87
N PRO A 26 3.90 5.15 -5.23
CA PRO A 26 5.15 4.88 -5.92
C PRO A 26 5.05 3.69 -6.89
N ALA A 27 5.54 3.88 -8.12
CA ALA A 27 5.58 2.82 -9.12
C ALA A 27 6.89 2.00 -9.09
N THR A 28 7.95 2.57 -8.51
CA THR A 28 9.29 1.98 -8.46
C THR A 28 9.88 2.07 -7.05
N LEU A 29 10.98 1.33 -6.81
CA LEU A 29 11.71 1.42 -5.53
C LEU A 29 12.36 2.79 -5.34
N GLU A 30 12.71 3.45 -6.43
CA GLU A 30 13.35 4.77 -6.44
C GLU A 30 12.34 5.88 -6.07
N GLU A 31 11.05 5.67 -6.36
CA GLU A 31 9.98 6.56 -5.91
C GLU A 31 9.59 6.33 -4.44
N LEU A 32 9.91 5.17 -3.86
CA LEU A 32 9.54 4.85 -2.49
C LEU A 32 10.32 5.72 -1.49
N VAL A 33 9.61 6.43 -0.62
CA VAL A 33 10.20 7.22 0.46
C VAL A 33 10.19 6.40 1.75
N GLY A 34 11.29 6.48 2.50
CA GLY A 34 11.50 5.73 3.74
C GLY A 34 11.97 4.29 3.55
N GLN A 35 11.88 3.51 4.62
CA GLN A 35 12.21 2.07 4.67
C GLN A 35 13.67 1.72 4.28
N GLN A 36 14.60 2.66 4.39
CA GLN A 36 16.01 2.46 4.01
C GLN A 36 16.71 1.35 4.82
N HIS A 37 16.25 1.07 6.03
CA HIS A 37 16.78 -0.01 6.85
C HIS A 37 16.58 -1.40 6.23
N ILE A 38 15.53 -1.59 5.42
CA ILE A 38 15.23 -2.85 4.69
C ILE A 38 15.45 -2.75 3.17
N LEU A 39 15.36 -1.56 2.57
CA LEU A 39 15.44 -1.34 1.12
C LEU A 39 16.60 -0.43 0.68
N GLY A 40 17.51 -0.07 1.59
CA GLY A 40 18.73 0.65 1.24
C GLY A 40 19.63 -0.15 0.29
N PRO A 41 20.59 0.51 -0.38
CA PRO A 41 21.56 -0.16 -1.24
C PRO A 41 22.25 -1.33 -0.53
N GLY A 42 22.34 -2.47 -1.21
CA GLY A 42 22.97 -3.69 -0.66
C GLY A 42 22.11 -4.46 0.36
N LYS A 43 20.93 -3.98 0.74
CA LYS A 43 20.05 -4.70 1.66
C LYS A 43 19.47 -5.96 0.99
N PRO A 44 19.29 -7.06 1.74
CA PRO A 44 18.84 -8.34 1.16
C PRO A 44 17.52 -8.25 0.40
N LEU A 45 16.50 -7.57 0.96
CA LEU A 45 15.21 -7.46 0.30
C LEU A 45 15.32 -6.72 -1.04
N ARG A 46 16.06 -5.61 -1.07
CA ARG A 46 16.31 -4.87 -2.32
C ARG A 46 17.00 -5.73 -3.37
N GLN A 47 18.07 -6.45 -2.99
CA GLN A 47 18.78 -7.33 -3.91
C GLN A 47 17.88 -8.45 -4.45
N GLN A 48 17.04 -9.05 -3.59
CA GLN A 48 16.09 -10.09 -4.01
C GLN A 48 15.05 -9.57 -5.00
N ILE A 49 14.54 -8.34 -4.79
CA ILE A 49 13.62 -7.69 -5.73
C ILE A 49 14.33 -7.40 -7.06
N GLU A 50 15.54 -6.84 -7.01
CA GLU A 50 16.30 -6.47 -8.21
C GLU A 50 16.74 -7.69 -9.04
N ARG A 51 16.95 -8.84 -8.41
CA ARG A 51 17.37 -10.09 -9.07
C ARG A 51 16.22 -11.03 -9.46
N ASP A 52 14.98 -10.68 -9.13
CA ASP A 52 13.80 -11.56 -9.32
C ASP A 52 13.94 -12.92 -8.57
N GLU A 53 14.54 -12.86 -7.38
CA GLU A 53 14.85 -14.00 -6.49
C GLU A 53 14.05 -13.91 -5.18
N LEU A 54 12.79 -13.53 -5.30
CA LEU A 54 11.90 -13.34 -4.15
C LEU A 54 11.51 -14.67 -3.49
N GLY A 55 11.64 -14.70 -2.17
CA GLY A 55 11.00 -15.71 -1.32
C GLY A 55 9.73 -15.15 -0.68
N SER A 56 8.93 -16.05 -0.11
CA SER A 56 7.73 -15.65 0.64
C SER A 56 8.10 -14.75 1.82
N MET A 57 7.25 -13.77 2.11
CA MET A 57 7.48 -12.78 3.15
C MET A 57 6.20 -12.27 3.80
N ILE A 58 6.35 -11.75 5.02
CA ILE A 58 5.32 -11.00 5.74
C ILE A 58 5.83 -9.57 5.94
N LEU A 59 5.10 -8.60 5.40
CA LEU A 59 5.31 -7.18 5.60
C LEU A 59 4.49 -6.75 6.83
N TRP A 60 5.19 -6.37 7.90
CA TRP A 60 4.56 -5.95 9.14
C TRP A 60 4.89 -4.49 9.42
N GLY A 61 3.88 -3.65 9.64
CA GLY A 61 4.10 -2.26 9.99
C GLY A 61 2.79 -1.48 10.10
N PRO A 62 2.84 -0.23 10.58
CA PRO A 62 1.63 0.57 10.79
C PRO A 62 0.88 0.87 9.48
N PRO A 63 -0.37 1.35 9.55
CA PRO A 63 -1.08 1.91 8.40
C PRO A 63 -0.23 2.98 7.69
N GLY A 64 -0.37 3.09 6.37
CA GLY A 64 0.34 4.11 5.60
C GLY A 64 1.85 3.94 5.41
N SER A 65 2.48 2.94 6.04
CA SER A 65 3.93 2.69 5.93
C SER A 65 4.42 2.19 4.56
N GLY A 66 3.49 1.82 3.65
CA GLY A 66 3.82 1.41 2.29
C GLY A 66 3.81 -0.09 2.02
N LYS A 67 3.23 -0.93 2.90
CA LYS A 67 3.13 -2.41 2.70
C LYS A 67 2.54 -2.80 1.33
N THR A 68 1.32 -2.32 1.02
CA THR A 68 0.63 -2.60 -0.24
C THR A 68 1.38 -2.03 -1.44
N THR A 69 1.99 -0.84 -1.29
CA THR A 69 2.81 -0.19 -2.33
C THR A 69 4.03 -1.06 -2.65
N LEU A 70 4.76 -1.51 -1.63
CA LEU A 70 5.94 -2.35 -1.82
C LEU A 70 5.60 -3.67 -2.53
N ALA A 71 4.50 -4.32 -2.15
CA ALA A 71 4.03 -5.51 -2.84
C ALA A 71 3.67 -5.25 -4.31
N THR A 72 3.11 -4.08 -4.62
CA THR A 72 2.78 -3.68 -6.00
C THR A 72 4.04 -3.41 -6.82
N ILE A 73 5.05 -2.73 -6.24
CA ILE A 73 6.34 -2.51 -6.90
C ILE A 73 7.01 -3.86 -7.21
N VAL A 74 6.98 -4.78 -6.24
CA VAL A 74 7.45 -6.15 -6.40
C VAL A 74 6.76 -6.85 -7.58
N ALA A 75 5.44 -6.73 -7.67
CA ALA A 75 4.65 -7.29 -8.77
C ALA A 75 5.12 -6.79 -10.14
N HIS A 76 5.37 -5.49 -10.27
CA HIS A 76 5.79 -4.89 -11.53
C HIS A 76 7.23 -5.18 -11.91
N ARG A 77 8.10 -5.46 -10.92
CA ARG A 77 9.53 -5.69 -11.16
C ARG A 77 9.87 -7.17 -11.41
N THR A 78 9.00 -8.08 -10.99
CA THR A 78 9.19 -9.53 -11.17
C THR A 78 8.47 -10.07 -12.40
N ARG A 79 8.99 -11.14 -13.00
CA ARG A 79 8.35 -11.82 -14.15
C ARG A 79 7.33 -12.86 -13.68
N SER A 80 6.39 -12.42 -12.85
CA SER A 80 5.39 -13.29 -12.22
C SER A 80 3.96 -12.80 -12.50
N ASP A 81 3.02 -13.74 -12.54
CA ASP A 81 1.61 -13.40 -12.43
C ASP A 81 1.36 -12.85 -11.02
N PHE A 82 0.68 -11.72 -10.89
CA PHE A 82 0.38 -11.11 -9.60
C PHE A 82 -1.10 -11.26 -9.28
N VAL A 83 -1.39 -11.86 -8.13
CA VAL A 83 -2.76 -11.99 -7.63
C VAL A 83 -2.88 -11.31 -6.29
N LYS A 84 -3.81 -10.36 -6.19
CA LYS A 84 -4.12 -9.61 -4.97
C LYS A 84 -5.38 -10.15 -4.30
N PHE A 85 -5.28 -10.40 -3.01
CA PHE A 85 -6.38 -10.75 -2.13
C PHE A 85 -6.50 -9.76 -0.97
N SER A 86 -7.73 -9.47 -0.57
CA SER A 86 -8.03 -8.91 0.74
C SER A 86 -8.57 -10.03 1.62
N ALA A 87 -7.94 -10.25 2.78
CA ALA A 87 -8.41 -11.26 3.73
C ALA A 87 -9.79 -10.94 4.34
N VAL A 88 -10.26 -9.69 4.19
CA VAL A 88 -11.60 -9.25 4.64
C VAL A 88 -12.70 -9.77 3.72
N LEU A 89 -12.43 -9.85 2.42
CA LEU A 89 -13.45 -10.16 1.40
C LEU A 89 -13.37 -11.61 0.90
N ALA A 90 -12.24 -12.29 1.11
CA ALA A 90 -11.96 -13.59 0.49
C ALA A 90 -12.38 -14.77 1.38
N GLY A 91 -13.20 -15.66 0.81
CA GLY A 91 -13.54 -16.95 1.41
C GLY A 91 -12.52 -18.05 1.09
N ILE A 92 -12.71 -19.21 1.72
CA ILE A 92 -11.84 -20.38 1.51
C ILE A 92 -11.92 -20.95 0.09
N LYS A 93 -13.04 -20.74 -0.60
CA LYS A 93 -13.26 -21.24 -1.96
C LYS A 93 -12.41 -20.46 -2.96
N GLU A 94 -12.43 -19.14 -2.88
CA GLU A 94 -11.65 -18.24 -3.73
C GLU A 94 -10.15 -18.47 -3.56
N ILE A 95 -9.71 -18.71 -2.31
CA ILE A 95 -8.33 -19.11 -2.00
C ILE A 95 -7.95 -20.37 -2.79
N LYS A 96 -8.75 -21.44 -2.69
CA LYS A 96 -8.47 -22.71 -3.37
C LYS A 96 -8.43 -22.57 -4.89
N GLU A 97 -9.33 -21.77 -5.46
CA GLU A 97 -9.38 -21.53 -6.91
C GLU A 97 -8.10 -20.85 -7.42
N VAL A 98 -7.61 -19.82 -6.73
CA VAL A 98 -6.34 -19.19 -7.13
C VAL A 98 -5.15 -20.10 -6.89
N MET A 99 -5.13 -20.86 -5.80
CA MET A 99 -4.03 -21.79 -5.55
C MET A 99 -3.93 -22.86 -6.65
N ALA A 100 -5.07 -23.40 -7.10
CA ALA A 100 -5.13 -24.34 -8.22
C ALA A 100 -4.67 -23.68 -9.54
N ALA A 101 -5.02 -22.41 -9.78
CA ALA A 101 -4.56 -21.66 -10.93
C ALA A 101 -3.04 -21.43 -10.91
N ALA A 102 -2.48 -21.09 -9.75
CA ALA A 102 -1.04 -20.91 -9.55
C ALA A 102 -0.26 -22.21 -9.77
N GLU A 103 -0.74 -23.33 -9.22
CA GLU A 103 -0.15 -24.65 -9.46
C GLU A 103 -0.12 -24.99 -10.96
N LYS A 104 -1.23 -24.75 -11.66
CA LYS A 104 -1.28 -24.94 -13.12
C LYS A 104 -0.30 -24.03 -13.84
N GLY A 105 -0.25 -22.75 -13.49
CA GLY A 105 0.70 -21.78 -14.05
C GLY A 105 2.15 -22.22 -13.88
N ARG A 106 2.49 -22.77 -12.70
CA ARG A 106 3.82 -23.28 -12.38
C ARG A 106 4.26 -24.41 -13.30
N ARG A 107 3.36 -25.33 -13.66
CA ARG A 107 3.64 -26.40 -14.63
C ARG A 107 3.99 -25.88 -16.03
N TYR A 108 3.59 -24.65 -16.35
CA TYR A 108 3.96 -23.95 -17.59
C TYR A 108 5.13 -22.96 -17.40
N GLY A 109 5.87 -23.05 -16.29
CA GLY A 109 7.01 -22.20 -16.00
C GLY A 109 6.66 -20.77 -15.56
N ARG A 110 5.39 -20.48 -15.26
CA ARG A 110 4.96 -19.17 -14.76
C ARG A 110 5.00 -19.15 -13.24
N ARG A 111 5.66 -18.15 -12.67
CA ARG A 111 5.64 -17.90 -11.22
C ARG A 111 4.43 -17.05 -10.86
N THR A 112 3.88 -17.27 -9.67
CA THR A 112 2.77 -16.46 -9.15
C THR A 112 3.18 -15.81 -7.83
N VAL A 113 3.05 -14.48 -7.76
CA VAL A 113 3.16 -13.73 -6.51
C VAL A 113 1.76 -13.49 -5.97
N LEU A 114 1.50 -14.01 -4.78
CA LEU A 114 0.23 -13.90 -4.09
C LEU A 114 0.34 -12.83 -2.99
N PHE A 115 -0.29 -11.68 -3.19
CA PHE A 115 -0.38 -10.65 -2.16
C PHE A 115 -1.66 -10.80 -1.34
N ILE A 116 -1.54 -10.86 -0.02
CA ILE A 116 -2.67 -10.94 0.92
C ILE A 116 -2.61 -9.73 1.85
N ASP A 117 -3.54 -8.80 1.69
CA ASP A 117 -3.69 -7.66 2.61
C ASP A 117 -4.47 -8.10 3.85
N GLU A 118 -4.07 -7.57 5.01
CA GLU A 118 -4.61 -7.89 6.34
C GLU A 118 -4.64 -9.41 6.64
N ILE A 119 -3.53 -10.11 6.39
CA ILE A 119 -3.43 -11.58 6.55
C ILE A 119 -3.83 -12.08 7.96
N HIS A 120 -3.73 -11.23 8.98
CA HIS A 120 -4.18 -11.52 10.34
C HIS A 120 -5.69 -11.82 10.44
N ARG A 121 -6.50 -11.39 9.45
CA ARG A 121 -7.94 -11.67 9.42
C ARG A 121 -8.29 -13.11 9.03
N PHE A 122 -7.35 -13.84 8.46
CA PHE A 122 -7.57 -15.25 8.15
C PHE A 122 -7.46 -16.13 9.39
N ASN A 123 -8.44 -17.02 9.54
CA ASN A 123 -8.36 -18.07 10.54
C ASN A 123 -7.26 -19.09 10.19
N LYS A 124 -6.89 -19.93 11.17
CA LYS A 124 -5.83 -20.92 11.02
C LYS A 124 -6.03 -21.85 9.80
N ALA A 125 -7.25 -22.31 9.55
CA ALA A 125 -7.53 -23.21 8.43
C ALA A 125 -7.33 -22.54 7.06
N GLN A 126 -7.68 -21.25 6.95
CA GLN A 126 -7.40 -20.45 5.75
C GLN A 126 -5.90 -20.25 5.56
N GLN A 127 -5.16 -19.96 6.63
CA GLN A 127 -3.71 -19.83 6.57
C GLN A 127 -3.01 -21.14 6.18
N ASP A 128 -3.44 -22.27 6.76
CA ASP A 128 -2.90 -23.59 6.46
C ASP A 128 -3.13 -23.99 4.98
N ALA A 129 -4.18 -23.47 4.35
CA ALA A 129 -4.48 -23.77 2.95
C ALA A 129 -3.40 -23.28 1.96
N PHE A 130 -2.58 -22.30 2.35
CA PHE A 130 -1.48 -21.79 1.51
C PHE A 130 -0.21 -22.66 1.59
N LEU A 131 -0.01 -23.41 2.68
CA LEU A 131 1.25 -24.09 2.98
C LEU A 131 1.74 -25.02 1.86
N PRO A 132 0.91 -25.91 1.28
CA PRO A 132 1.40 -26.84 0.26
C PRO A 132 1.93 -26.12 -0.99
N TYR A 133 1.36 -24.96 -1.33
CA TYR A 133 1.72 -24.18 -2.51
C TYR A 133 2.97 -23.34 -2.28
N VAL A 134 3.15 -22.83 -1.06
CA VAL A 134 4.39 -22.15 -0.65
C VAL A 134 5.56 -23.13 -0.61
N GLU A 135 5.37 -24.34 -0.07
CA GLU A 135 6.41 -25.37 0.02
C GLU A 135 6.91 -25.86 -1.33
N ARG A 136 6.00 -26.06 -2.29
CA ARG A 136 6.36 -26.48 -3.65
C ARG A 136 6.91 -25.35 -4.51
N GLY A 137 6.80 -24.10 -4.05
CA GLY A 137 7.17 -22.92 -4.83
C GLY A 137 6.20 -22.64 -5.99
N ASP A 138 4.95 -23.09 -5.86
CA ASP A 138 3.86 -22.74 -6.78
C ASP A 138 3.54 -21.24 -6.64
N VAL A 139 3.60 -20.72 -5.41
CA VAL A 139 3.39 -19.31 -5.09
C VAL A 139 4.53 -18.73 -4.25
N VAL A 140 4.82 -17.45 -4.49
CA VAL A 140 5.54 -16.58 -3.57
C VAL A 140 4.50 -15.76 -2.82
N LEU A 141 4.34 -16.02 -1.52
CA LEU A 141 3.34 -15.35 -0.69
C LEU A 141 3.91 -14.06 -0.12
N ILE A 142 3.18 -12.95 -0.27
CA ILE A 142 3.45 -11.66 0.38
C ILE A 142 2.24 -11.32 1.26
N GLY A 143 2.33 -11.58 2.55
CA GLY A 143 1.31 -11.18 3.51
C GLY A 143 1.58 -9.78 4.04
N ALA A 144 0.56 -8.95 4.21
CA ALA A 144 0.67 -7.67 4.89
C ALA A 144 -0.20 -7.64 6.15
N THR A 145 0.31 -7.06 7.23
CA THR A 145 -0.43 -6.92 8.50
C THR A 145 0.00 -5.68 9.27
N THR A 146 -0.93 -5.08 10.01
CA THR A 146 -0.65 -4.10 11.08
C THR A 146 -0.37 -4.78 12.41
N GLU A 147 -1.00 -5.93 12.66
CA GLU A 147 -0.86 -6.71 13.88
C GLU A 147 0.44 -7.49 13.92
N ASN A 148 0.91 -7.77 15.14
CA ASN A 148 2.14 -8.52 15.34
C ASN A 148 2.01 -9.94 14.77
N PRO A 149 2.83 -10.31 13.77
CA PRO A 149 2.69 -11.58 13.06
C PRO A 149 2.92 -12.80 13.97
N SER A 150 3.65 -12.69 15.08
CA SER A 150 3.91 -13.85 15.96
C SER A 150 2.65 -14.37 16.66
N PHE A 151 1.60 -13.54 16.75
CA PHE A 151 0.32 -13.91 17.37
C PHE A 151 -0.73 -14.26 16.31
N GLU A 152 -0.77 -13.51 15.23
CA GLU A 152 -1.86 -13.58 14.24
C GLU A 152 -1.55 -14.48 13.04
N VAL A 153 -0.28 -14.75 12.76
CA VAL A 153 0.13 -15.63 11.64
C VAL A 153 0.62 -16.95 12.21
N ASN A 154 0.14 -18.05 11.65
CA ASN A 154 0.50 -19.39 12.12
C ASN A 154 2.01 -19.63 11.97
N SER A 155 2.57 -20.42 12.89
CA SER A 155 4.01 -20.71 12.91
C SER A 155 4.49 -21.45 11.65
N ALA A 156 3.61 -22.23 11.01
CA ALA A 156 3.89 -22.95 9.79
C ALA A 156 4.20 -22.00 8.62
N LEU A 157 3.43 -20.93 8.43
CA LEU A 157 3.72 -19.90 7.43
C LEU A 157 4.94 -19.07 7.81
N LEU A 158 5.06 -18.67 9.08
CA LEU A 158 6.21 -17.88 9.54
C LEU A 158 7.54 -18.63 9.36
N SER A 159 7.56 -19.95 9.51
CA SER A 159 8.77 -20.75 9.25
C SER A 159 9.19 -20.79 7.77
N ARG A 160 8.30 -20.42 6.84
CA ARG A 160 8.51 -20.42 5.39
C ARG A 160 8.54 -19.01 4.78
N ALA A 161 8.30 -17.98 5.58
CA ALA A 161 8.23 -16.59 5.14
C ALA A 161 9.15 -15.69 5.97
N LYS A 162 9.92 -14.83 5.31
CA LYS A 162 10.71 -13.82 6.03
C LYS A 162 9.83 -12.68 6.51
N VAL A 163 9.96 -12.27 7.77
CA VAL A 163 9.25 -11.11 8.30
C VAL A 163 10.09 -9.85 8.07
N TYR A 164 9.52 -8.86 7.40
CA TYR A 164 10.11 -7.53 7.22
C TYR A 164 9.27 -6.47 7.93
N MET A 165 9.90 -5.76 8.86
CA MET A 165 9.28 -4.68 9.60
C MET A 165 9.41 -3.36 8.84
N LEU A 166 8.28 -2.75 8.51
CA LEU A 166 8.19 -1.40 7.98
C LEU A 166 7.97 -0.43 9.13
N SER A 167 8.76 0.65 9.14
CA SER A 167 8.66 1.71 10.14
C SER A 167 7.59 2.72 9.74
N PRO A 168 6.96 3.44 10.70
CA PRO A 168 6.25 4.67 10.37
C PRO A 168 7.22 5.64 9.68
N LEU A 169 6.70 6.46 8.76
CA LEU A 169 7.51 7.47 8.09
C LEU A 169 7.89 8.59 9.06
N SER A 170 9.06 9.18 8.88
CA SER A 170 9.43 10.40 9.59
C SER A 170 8.63 11.60 9.06
N THR A 171 8.55 12.67 9.85
CA THR A 171 7.90 13.92 9.42
C THR A 171 8.50 14.47 8.13
N ASP A 172 9.83 14.43 7.98
CA ASP A 172 10.51 14.93 6.77
C ASP A 172 10.27 14.02 5.56
N GLU A 173 10.12 12.71 5.77
CA GLU A 173 9.72 11.76 4.73
C GLU A 173 8.28 12.03 4.25
N VAL A 174 7.34 12.29 5.16
CA VAL A 174 5.98 12.68 4.80
C VAL A 174 5.96 14.02 4.09
N LEU A 175 6.74 15.01 4.56
CA LEU A 175 6.86 16.31 3.90
C LEU A 175 7.36 16.17 2.46
N THR A 176 8.33 15.29 2.23
CA THR A 176 8.85 14.95 0.88
C THR A 176 7.74 14.41 -0.02
N LEU A 177 6.88 13.54 0.50
CA LEU A 177 5.74 12.97 -0.23
C LEU A 177 4.70 14.04 -0.58
N LEU A 178 4.33 14.91 0.37
CA LEU A 178 3.37 15.99 0.14
C LEU A 178 3.90 17.00 -0.89
N ALA A 179 5.16 17.42 -0.76
CA ALA A 179 5.79 18.33 -1.72
C ALA A 179 5.87 17.73 -3.13
N ARG A 180 6.08 16.40 -3.24
CA ARG A 180 6.04 15.70 -4.53
C ARG A 180 4.63 15.71 -5.12
N ALA A 181 3.59 15.46 -4.33
CA ALA A 181 2.21 15.49 -4.80
C ALA A 181 1.79 16.86 -5.35
N LEU A 182 2.24 17.96 -4.74
CA LEU A 182 1.95 19.31 -5.24
C LEU A 182 2.59 19.60 -6.61
N LYS A 183 3.70 18.93 -6.95
CA LYS A 183 4.48 19.19 -8.16
C LYS A 183 4.24 18.17 -9.28
N ASP A 184 3.62 17.03 -8.99
CA ASP A 184 3.38 15.98 -9.99
C ASP A 184 2.18 16.36 -10.88
N GLU A 185 2.45 16.60 -12.17
CA GLU A 185 1.44 16.99 -13.19
C GLU A 185 0.52 15.84 -13.61
N LYS A 186 0.94 14.59 -13.42
CA LYS A 186 0.22 13.42 -13.95
C LYS A 186 -0.65 12.75 -12.90
N ARG A 187 -0.15 12.67 -11.68
CA ARG A 187 -0.78 11.94 -10.55
C ARG A 187 -1.16 12.85 -9.40
N GLY A 188 -0.53 14.01 -9.31
CA GLY A 188 -0.62 14.92 -8.18
C GLY A 188 -1.64 16.03 -8.36
N LEU A 189 -1.31 17.17 -7.77
CA LEU A 189 -2.15 18.36 -7.67
C LEU A 189 -1.54 19.57 -8.39
N ALA A 190 -0.54 19.37 -9.27
CA ALA A 190 0.08 20.51 -9.96
C ALA A 190 -0.92 21.29 -10.83
N ALA A 191 -1.88 20.58 -11.43
CA ALA A 191 -2.97 21.18 -12.20
C ALA A 191 -3.90 22.08 -11.35
N GLU A 192 -3.97 21.83 -10.04
CA GLU A 192 -4.80 22.59 -9.09
C GLU A 192 -4.17 23.92 -8.67
N ARG A 193 -2.92 24.18 -9.08
CA ARG A 193 -2.18 25.42 -8.78
C ARG A 193 -2.28 25.78 -7.31
N VAL A 194 -1.98 24.82 -6.44
CA VAL A 194 -2.11 24.98 -4.99
C VAL A 194 -1.01 25.89 -4.46
N GLU A 195 -1.39 26.90 -3.69
CA GLU A 195 -0.50 27.73 -2.89
C GLU A 195 -0.68 27.36 -1.41
N ILE A 196 0.38 26.77 -0.84
CA ILE A 196 0.43 26.33 0.56
C ILE A 196 1.86 26.54 1.07
N SER A 197 2.01 27.06 2.29
CA SER A 197 3.33 27.27 2.88
C SER A 197 3.97 25.95 3.34
N GLU A 198 5.30 25.92 3.42
CA GLU A 198 6.03 24.75 3.94
C GLU A 198 5.66 24.45 5.40
N GLU A 199 5.36 25.48 6.19
CA GLU A 199 4.91 25.35 7.57
C GLU A 199 3.58 24.58 7.67
N LEU A 200 2.60 24.93 6.82
CA LEU A 200 1.32 24.22 6.78
C LEU A 200 1.48 22.78 6.27
N LEU A 201 2.37 22.53 5.30
CA LEU A 201 2.70 21.17 4.89
C LEU A 201 3.34 20.36 6.02
N ARG A 202 4.23 20.99 6.82
CA ARG A 202 4.83 20.36 7.99
C ARG A 202 3.77 20.08 9.07
N GLN A 203 2.76 20.93 9.26
CA GLN A 203 1.63 20.66 10.16
C GLN A 203 0.87 19.39 9.73
N ILE A 204 0.56 19.24 8.42
CA ILE A 204 -0.06 18.01 7.90
C ILE A 204 0.84 16.80 8.16
N ALA A 205 2.15 16.92 7.92
CA ALA A 205 3.10 15.84 8.11
C ALA A 205 3.22 15.39 9.58
N VAL A 206 3.25 16.33 10.53
CA VAL A 206 3.25 16.04 11.97
C VAL A 206 1.94 15.35 12.37
N PHE A 207 0.80 15.89 11.92
CA PHE A 207 -0.51 15.31 12.24
C PHE A 207 -0.68 13.89 11.69
N ALA A 208 -0.12 13.61 10.50
CA ALA A 208 -0.18 12.29 9.90
C ALA A 208 0.57 11.20 10.69
N ASN A 209 1.47 11.59 11.61
CA ASN A 209 2.19 10.69 12.52
C ASN A 209 2.79 9.46 11.81
N GLY A 210 3.40 9.69 10.64
CA GLY A 210 4.06 8.66 9.83
C GLY A 210 3.17 7.82 8.90
N ASP A 211 1.87 8.12 8.80
CA ASP A 211 0.96 7.52 7.82
C ASP A 211 0.85 8.38 6.55
N ALA A 212 1.43 7.93 5.43
CA ALA A 212 1.38 8.64 4.15
C ALA A 212 -0.04 8.78 3.58
N ARG A 213 -0.90 7.76 3.77
CA ARG A 213 -2.29 7.79 3.27
C ARG A 213 -3.07 8.86 4.01
N ALA A 214 -2.90 8.91 5.33
CA ALA A 214 -3.45 9.94 6.18
C ALA A 214 -3.03 11.35 5.74
N ALA A 215 -1.75 11.54 5.43
CA ALA A 215 -1.20 12.82 4.98
C ALA A 215 -1.81 13.28 3.64
N TYR A 216 -1.83 12.38 2.64
CA TYR A 216 -2.41 12.69 1.33
C TYR A 216 -3.91 13.00 1.40
N ASN A 217 -4.67 12.26 2.21
CA ASN A 217 -6.10 12.53 2.37
C ASN A 217 -6.36 13.90 3.01
N THR A 218 -5.54 14.29 4.00
CA THR A 218 -5.64 15.62 4.62
C THR A 218 -5.30 16.72 3.60
N LEU A 219 -4.22 16.56 2.83
CA LEU A 219 -3.86 17.51 1.77
C LEU A 219 -4.97 17.63 0.71
N GLU A 220 -5.51 16.51 0.22
CA GLU A 220 -6.58 16.49 -0.77
C GLU A 220 -7.85 17.18 -0.24
N THR A 221 -8.21 16.94 1.02
CA THR A 221 -9.36 17.59 1.67
C THR A 221 -9.15 19.10 1.80
N ALA A 222 -7.96 19.53 2.21
CA ALA A 222 -7.62 20.94 2.34
C ALA A 222 -7.66 21.68 1.00
N VAL A 223 -7.10 21.07 -0.06
CA VAL A 223 -7.12 21.64 -1.41
C VAL A 223 -8.53 21.71 -1.97
N ALA A 224 -9.37 20.70 -1.70
CA ALA A 224 -10.77 20.72 -2.10
C ALA A 224 -11.61 21.80 -1.38
N ALA A 225 -11.21 22.18 -0.16
CA ALA A 225 -11.88 23.22 0.63
C ALA A 225 -11.32 24.64 0.40
N ALA A 226 -10.22 24.78 -0.35
CA ALA A 226 -9.58 26.06 -0.58
C ALA A 226 -10.35 26.93 -1.57
N ASP A 227 -10.44 28.23 -1.24
CA ASP A 227 -10.94 29.24 -2.16
C ASP A 227 -10.02 29.39 -3.36
N ARG A 228 -10.62 29.62 -4.52
CA ARG A 228 -9.90 29.82 -5.77
C ARG A 228 -9.98 31.25 -6.24
N ASP A 229 -8.85 31.81 -6.62
CA ASP A 229 -8.79 33.12 -7.24
C ASP A 229 -9.30 33.08 -8.70
N ALA A 230 -9.38 34.26 -9.32
CA ALA A 230 -9.79 34.39 -10.73
C ALA A 230 -8.86 33.66 -11.72
N GLY A 231 -7.63 33.31 -11.31
CA GLY A 231 -6.66 32.51 -12.06
C GLY A 231 -6.72 31.01 -11.79
N GLY A 232 -7.69 30.56 -10.97
CA GLY A 232 -7.90 29.17 -10.58
C GLY A 232 -6.92 28.66 -9.51
N ARG A 233 -6.13 29.54 -8.91
CA ARG A 233 -5.17 29.20 -7.86
C ARG A 233 -5.89 28.91 -6.55
N ALA A 234 -5.63 27.75 -5.95
CA ALA A 234 -6.20 27.35 -4.68
C ALA A 234 -5.27 27.74 -3.51
N THR A 235 -5.70 28.64 -2.64
CA THR A 235 -4.88 29.10 -1.49
C THR A 235 -5.30 28.36 -0.23
N VAL A 236 -4.40 27.55 0.33
CA VAL A 236 -4.64 26.81 1.57
C VAL A 236 -4.15 27.61 2.76
N THR A 237 -5.05 27.88 3.70
CA THR A 237 -4.78 28.61 4.94
C THR A 237 -4.70 27.66 6.14
N GLU A 238 -4.20 28.16 7.27
CA GLU A 238 -4.15 27.41 8.53
C GLU A 238 -5.53 26.92 8.97
N ALA A 239 -6.54 27.78 8.93
CA ALA A 239 -7.91 27.43 9.27
C ALA A 239 -8.46 26.25 8.43
N ILE A 240 -8.12 26.20 7.14
CA ILE A 240 -8.52 25.09 6.25
C ILE A 240 -7.83 23.79 6.67
N ILE A 241 -6.55 23.84 7.06
CA ILE A 241 -5.83 22.66 7.57
C ILE A 241 -6.45 22.16 8.87
N GLU A 242 -6.74 23.06 9.82
CA GLU A 242 -7.38 22.73 11.08
C GLU A 242 -8.75 22.06 10.86
N ASP A 243 -9.58 22.63 9.99
CA ASP A 243 -10.88 22.07 9.64
C ASP A 243 -10.77 20.69 8.96
N ALA A 244 -9.81 20.53 8.05
CA ALA A 244 -9.55 19.24 7.37
C ALA A 244 -9.10 18.17 8.37
N ILE A 245 -8.29 18.55 9.35
CA ILE A 245 -7.84 17.68 10.44
C ILE A 245 -9.00 17.30 11.38
N GLN A 246 -9.80 18.27 11.82
CA GLN A 246 -10.93 18.03 12.73
C GLN A 246 -12.00 17.12 12.11
N ARG A 247 -12.37 17.37 10.85
CA ARG A 247 -13.31 16.52 10.10
C ARG A 247 -12.85 15.07 10.06
N LYS A 248 -11.53 14.85 9.97
CA LYS A 248 -10.95 13.50 9.96
C LYS A 248 -11.00 12.85 11.34
N MET A 249 -10.71 13.57 12.43
CA MET A 249 -10.86 13.02 13.78
C MET A 249 -12.29 12.51 14.02
N LEU A 250 -13.31 13.27 13.62
CA LEU A 250 -14.71 12.88 13.74
C LEU A 250 -15.08 11.62 12.92
N LEU A 251 -14.43 11.42 11.77
CA LEU A 251 -14.63 10.22 10.95
C LEU A 251 -13.93 8.99 11.54
N TYR A 252 -12.73 9.17 12.13
CA TYR A 252 -12.01 8.10 12.82
C TYR A 252 -12.73 7.64 14.08
N ASP A 253 -13.32 8.58 14.85
CA ASP A 253 -14.09 8.27 16.05
C ASP A 253 -15.33 7.41 15.69
N LYS A 254 -16.03 7.76 14.60
CA LYS A 254 -17.16 6.97 14.09
C LYS A 254 -16.79 5.58 13.56
N ALA A 255 -15.55 5.37 13.11
CA ALA A 255 -15.08 4.05 12.71
C ALA A 255 -14.61 3.19 13.90
N GLY A 256 -14.39 3.80 15.07
CA GLY A 256 -13.98 3.15 16.31
C GLY A 256 -15.13 2.71 17.23
N GLU A 257 -16.35 3.22 17.03
CA GLU A 257 -17.51 2.91 17.88
C GLU A 257 -18.20 1.55 17.61
N GLU A 258 -17.57 0.60 16.89
CA GLU A 258 -18.03 -0.80 16.79
C GLU A 258 -17.19 -1.78 17.64
N HIS A 259 -16.72 -1.34 18.81
CA HIS A 259 -16.10 -2.23 19.80
C HIS A 259 -16.76 -2.05 21.17
N TYR A 260 -17.87 -2.77 21.38
CA TYR A 260 -18.32 -3.28 22.68
C TYR A 260 -18.28 -4.80 22.67
#